data_AF-A0A0F9N132-F1
#
_entry.id   AF-A0A0F9N132-F1
#
_cell.length_a   1.000
_cell.length_b   1.000
_cell.length_c   1.000
_cell.angle_alpha   90.00
_cell.angle_beta   90.00
_cell.angle_gamma   90.00
#
_symmetry.space_group_name_H-M   'P 1'
#
loop_
_entity.id
_entity.type
_entity.pdbx_description
1 polymer ?
#
loop_
_entity_poly.entity_id
_entity_poly.type
_entity_poly.pdbx_seq_one_letter_code
_entity_poly.pdbx_strand_id
1 'polypeptide(L)'
;MEGNIFGDIPINLELRLSVEDSPNSAGVVIDAIRCLKIALERNQGGVLYDPSSYFMKHPPIQHSDDEAYQLTEEFIEGFPEAKIQSIDKMTEQNEQDTN
;
A
#
# COMPACT_ATOMS: atom_id res chain seq x y z
N MET A 1 -13.18 -17.42 13.78
CA MET A 1 -11.87 -17.86 13.21
C MET A 1 -11.48 -19.12 13.94
N GLU A 2 -11.16 -20.17 13.22
CA GLU A 2 -10.78 -21.47 13.78
C GLU A 2 -9.32 -21.75 13.43
N GLY A 3 -8.59 -22.40 14.33
CA GLY A 3 -7.20 -22.76 14.12
C GLY A 3 -6.71 -23.78 15.15
N ASN A 4 -5.46 -24.20 15.02
CA ASN A 4 -4.82 -25.13 15.96
C ASN A 4 -3.59 -24.47 16.59
N ILE A 5 -3.37 -24.72 17.88
CA ILE A 5 -2.16 -24.29 18.60
C ILE A 5 -1.16 -25.45 18.72
N PHE A 6 -0.04 -25.22 19.41
CA PHE A 6 0.98 -26.24 19.67
C PHE A 6 0.36 -27.54 20.20
N GLY A 7 0.77 -28.67 19.61
CA GLY A 7 0.19 -29.98 19.92
C GLY A 7 -1.12 -30.28 19.19
N ASP A 8 -1.45 -29.52 18.14
CA ASP A 8 -2.64 -29.69 17.30
C ASP A 8 -3.96 -29.54 18.08
N ILE A 9 -3.95 -28.71 19.11
CA ILE A 9 -5.12 -28.46 19.96
C ILE A 9 -6.01 -27.41 19.25
N PRO A 10 -7.29 -27.71 18.99
CA PRO A 10 -8.18 -26.78 18.30
C PRO A 10 -8.54 -25.58 19.18
N ILE A 11 -8.60 -24.41 18.56
CA ILE A 11 -9.06 -23.15 19.15
C ILE A 11 -10.10 -22.48 18.24
N ASN A 12 -11.05 -21.78 18.86
CA ASN A 12 -12.05 -20.97 18.17
C ASN A 12 -12.06 -19.54 18.74
N LEU A 13 -12.21 -18.56 17.85
CA LEU A 13 -12.28 -17.14 18.15
C LEU A 13 -13.57 -16.54 17.56
N GLU A 14 -14.42 -16.01 18.42
CA GLU A 14 -15.60 -15.22 18.06
C GLU A 14 -15.40 -13.76 18.46
N LEU A 15 -15.69 -12.85 17.53
CA LEU A 15 -15.52 -11.40 17.70
C LEU A 15 -16.77 -10.68 17.20
N ARG A 16 -17.18 -9.64 17.93
CA ARG A 16 -18.24 -8.71 17.52
C ARG A 16 -17.69 -7.29 17.51
N LEU A 17 -17.81 -6.63 16.36
CA LEU A 17 -17.38 -5.25 16.15
C LEU A 17 -18.58 -4.42 15.68
N SER A 18 -18.76 -3.24 16.28
CA SER A 18 -19.74 -2.24 15.85
C SER A 18 -19.00 -0.93 15.59
N VAL A 19 -19.05 -0.44 14.36
CA VAL A 19 -18.40 0.80 13.94
C VAL A 19 -19.33 1.58 13.01
N GLU A 20 -19.11 2.89 12.96
CA GLU A 20 -19.70 3.76 11.94
C GLU A 20 -18.77 3.76 10.71
N ASP A 21 -19.26 3.36 9.54
CA ASP A 21 -18.42 3.14 8.34
C ASP A 21 -17.85 4.44 7.76
N SER A 22 -18.66 5.50 7.70
CA SER A 22 -18.22 6.78 7.12
C SER A 22 -17.10 7.45 7.93
N PRO A 23 -17.19 7.57 9.28
CA PRO A 23 -16.08 8.06 10.08
C PRO A 23 -14.86 7.13 10.06
N ASN A 24 -15.05 5.81 9.95
CA ASN A 24 -13.96 4.83 9.93
C ASN A 24 -13.03 5.01 8.71
N SER A 25 -13.57 5.49 7.59
CA SER A 25 -12.81 5.76 6.36
C SER A 25 -12.39 7.22 6.19
N ALA A 26 -13.01 8.15 6.91
CA ALA A 26 -12.74 9.59 6.75
C ALA A 26 -11.26 9.95 7.01
N GLY A 27 -10.65 9.38 8.05
CA GLY A 27 -9.23 9.63 8.36
C GLY A 27 -8.30 9.19 7.23
N VAL A 28 -8.53 7.99 6.70
CA VAL A 28 -7.79 7.41 5.56
C VAL A 28 -7.88 8.33 4.34
N VAL A 29 -9.07 8.84 4.04
CA VAL A 29 -9.30 9.73 2.88
C VAL A 29 -8.61 11.08 3.04
N ILE A 30 -8.61 11.65 4.26
CA ILE A 30 -7.91 12.92 4.54
C ILE A 30 -6.41 12.80 4.24
N ASP A 31 -5.77 11.72 4.67
CA ASP A 31 -4.34 11.52 4.46
C ASP A 31 -4.01 11.20 3.00
N ALA A 32 -4.87 10.45 2.30
CA ALA A 32 -4.74 10.24 0.86
C ALA A 32 -4.80 11.56 0.07
N ILE A 33 -5.73 12.47 0.41
CA ILE A 33 -5.83 13.80 -0.23
C ILE A 33 -4.56 14.64 0.02
N ARG A 34 -3.98 14.55 1.22
CA ARG A 34 -2.72 15.24 1.55
C ARG A 34 -1.55 14.70 0.73
N CYS A 35 -1.49 13.40 0.49
CA CYS A 35 -0.49 12.81 -0.41
C CYS A 35 -0.67 13.28 -1.86
N LEU A 36 -1.91 13.43 -2.34
CA LEU A 36 -2.19 14.02 -3.65
C LEU A 36 -1.70 15.48 -3.73
N LYS A 37 -1.83 16.26 -2.66
CA LYS A 37 -1.32 17.63 -2.60
C LYS A 37 0.21 17.67 -2.69
N ILE A 38 0.90 16.76 -1.99
CA ILE A 38 2.36 16.60 -2.08
C ILE A 38 2.78 16.24 -3.50
N ALA A 39 2.11 15.25 -4.13
CA ALA A 39 2.39 14.87 -5.52
C ALA A 39 2.20 16.05 -6.49
N LEU A 40 1.12 16.82 -6.32
CA LEU A 40 0.86 18.01 -7.11
C LEU A 40 1.98 19.05 -6.98
N GLU A 41 2.48 19.29 -5.76
CA GLU A 41 3.59 20.21 -5.51
C GLU A 41 4.92 19.72 -6.11
N ARG A 42 5.07 18.40 -6.25
CA ARG A 42 6.21 17.75 -6.91
C ARG A 42 6.02 17.59 -8.42
N ASN A 43 4.92 18.08 -9.00
CA ASN A 43 4.52 17.85 -10.39
C ASN A 43 4.49 16.36 -10.78
N GLN A 44 4.19 15.47 -9.83
CA GLN A 44 4.03 14.04 -10.05
C GLN A 44 2.58 13.75 -10.45
N GLY A 45 2.41 13.16 -11.63
CA GLY A 45 1.12 12.68 -12.12
C GLY A 45 1.07 11.15 -12.15
N GLY A 46 -0.11 10.60 -12.42
CA GLY A 46 -0.32 9.15 -12.45
C GLY A 46 -0.64 8.56 -11.08
N VAL A 47 -0.48 7.25 -10.96
CA VAL A 47 -0.76 6.50 -9.73
C VAL A 47 0.36 6.74 -8.71
N LEU A 48 -0.01 7.07 -7.48
CA LEU A 48 0.92 7.09 -6.35
C LEU A 48 0.96 5.69 -5.75
N TYR A 49 1.82 4.80 -6.27
CA TYR A 49 1.83 3.38 -5.90
C TYR A 49 2.01 3.18 -4.39
N ASP A 50 2.98 3.89 -3.80
CA ASP A 50 3.32 3.80 -2.39
C ASP A 50 2.14 4.22 -1.48
N PRO A 51 1.60 5.47 -1.54
CA PRO A 51 0.38 5.84 -0.83
C PRO A 51 -0.84 4.95 -1.14
N SER A 52 -1.00 4.50 -2.39
CA SER A 52 -2.15 3.67 -2.76
C SER A 52 -2.13 2.33 -2.04
N SER A 53 -0.95 1.73 -1.88
CA SER A 53 -0.76 0.47 -1.17
C SER A 53 -1.18 0.52 0.29
N TYR A 54 -1.14 1.70 0.92
CA TYR A 54 -1.50 1.88 2.32
C TYR A 54 -2.97 2.31 2.51
N PHE A 55 -3.51 3.15 1.63
CA PHE A 55 -4.85 3.73 1.81
C PHE A 55 -5.97 2.96 1.10
N MET A 56 -5.67 2.09 0.14
CA MET A 56 -6.67 1.45 -0.71
C MET A 56 -6.79 -0.05 -0.42
N LYS A 57 -8.02 -0.58 -0.44
CA LYS A 57 -8.27 -2.04 -0.28
C LYS A 57 -7.72 -2.88 -1.43
N HIS A 58 -7.65 -2.30 -2.63
CA HIS A 58 -7.21 -2.96 -3.86
C HIS A 58 -6.21 -2.06 -4.59
N PRO A 59 -4.99 -1.92 -4.05
CA PRO A 59 -3.97 -1.13 -4.71
C PRO A 59 -3.45 -1.85 -5.96
N PRO A 60 -2.90 -1.11 -6.94
CA PRO A 60 -2.26 -1.72 -8.11
C PRO A 60 -1.07 -2.60 -7.78
N ILE A 61 -0.33 -2.27 -6.72
CA ILE A 61 0.77 -3.06 -6.16
C ILE A 61 0.43 -3.36 -4.70
N GLN A 62 0.42 -4.65 -4.35
CA GLN A 62 0.10 -5.13 -3.01
C GLN A 62 1.38 -5.21 -2.17
N HIS A 63 1.33 -4.63 -0.98
CA HIS A 63 2.37 -4.69 0.03
C HIS A 63 1.78 -5.22 1.34
N SER A 64 2.61 -5.67 2.27
CA SER A 64 2.14 -5.85 3.66
C SER A 64 1.82 -4.49 4.26
N ASP A 65 0.93 -4.44 5.25
CA ASP A 65 0.54 -3.17 5.91
C ASP A 65 1.77 -2.40 6.45
N ASP A 66 2.74 -3.11 7.02
CA ASP A 66 3.98 -2.53 7.54
C ASP A 66 4.86 -1.93 6.43
N GLU A 67 4.98 -2.62 5.29
CA GLU A 67 5.77 -2.14 4.15
C GLU A 67 5.08 -0.94 3.48
N ALA A 68 3.77 -1.03 3.26
CA ALA A 68 2.96 0.04 2.71
C ALA A 68 3.04 1.32 3.57
N TYR A 69 3.05 1.17 4.90
CA TYR A 69 3.26 2.27 5.83
C TYR A 69 4.62 2.94 5.62
N GLN A 70 5.71 2.16 5.62
CA GLN A 70 7.07 2.70 5.44
C GLN A 70 7.23 3.41 4.09
N LEU A 71 6.75 2.80 3.00
CA LEU A 71 6.79 3.40 1.67
C LEU A 71 6.00 4.72 1.62
N THR A 72 4.86 4.78 2.30
CA THR A 72 4.05 6.02 2.38
C THR A 72 4.77 7.10 3.18
N GLU A 73 5.45 6.76 4.29
CA GLU A 73 6.25 7.72 5.06
C GLU A 73 7.45 8.23 4.24
N GLU A 74 8.17 7.34 3.54
CA GLU A 74 9.26 7.72 2.63
C GLU A 74 8.77 8.69 1.54
N PHE A 75 7.59 8.41 0.96
CA PHE A 75 6.92 9.31 0.02
C PHE A 75 6.65 10.68 0.67
N ILE A 76 6.13 10.73 1.90
CA ILE A 76 5.83 11.99 2.60
C ILE A 76 7.12 12.79 2.87
N GLU A 77 8.18 12.13 3.35
CA GLU A 77 9.48 12.75 3.65
C GLU A 77 10.20 13.29 2.42
N GLY A 78 9.86 12.77 1.23
CA GLY A 78 10.38 13.27 -0.05
C GLY A 78 11.71 12.64 -0.45
N PHE A 79 12.01 11.44 0.05
CA PHE A 79 13.06 10.61 -0.51
C PHE A 79 12.63 10.19 -1.93
N PRO A 80 13.34 10.61 -2.99
CA PRO A 80 12.93 10.34 -4.35
C PRO A 80 12.92 8.83 -4.63
N GLU A 81 11.89 8.37 -5.34
CA GLU A 81 11.73 7.01 -5.89
C GLU A 81 12.94 6.64 -6.78
N ALA A 82 14.03 6.18 -6.17
CA ALA A 82 15.19 5.65 -6.89
C ALA A 82 14.96 4.21 -7.42
N LYS A 83 13.79 3.61 -7.16
CA LYS A 83 13.51 2.21 -7.50
C LYS A 83 12.62 2.00 -8.72
N ILE A 84 11.70 2.91 -9.06
CA ILE A 84 10.76 2.67 -10.19
C ILE A 84 11.47 2.65 -11.55
N GLN A 85 12.48 3.52 -11.75
CA GLN A 85 13.31 3.48 -12.97
C GLN A 85 14.06 2.16 -13.18
N SER A 86 14.21 1.32 -12.15
CA SER A 86 14.87 0.01 -12.26
C SER A 86 13.90 -1.10 -12.70
N ILE A 87 12.60 -0.95 -12.40
CA ILE A 87 11.57 -1.92 -12.80
C ILE A 87 11.25 -1.75 -14.29
N ASP A 88 11.03 -0.52 -14.76
CA ASP A 88 10.77 -0.24 -16.17
C ASP A 88 11.93 -0.73 -17.07
N LYS A 89 13.18 -0.54 -16.63
CA LYS A 89 14.37 -1.05 -17.31
C LYS A 89 14.50 -2.58 -17.29
N MET A 90 14.06 -3.23 -16.22
CA MET A 90 14.02 -4.70 -16.14
C MET A 90 12.94 -5.29 -17.05
N THR A 91 11.79 -4.63 -17.21
CA THR A 91 10.76 -5.06 -18.17
C THR A 91 11.20 -4.87 -19.62
N GLU A 92 11.88 -3.76 -19.96
CA GLU A 92 12.38 -3.52 -21.32
C GLU A 92 13.51 -4.49 -21.73
N GLN A 93 14.37 -4.93 -20.81
CA GLN A 93 15.43 -5.90 -21.12
C GLN A 93 14.90 -7.32 -21.37
N ASN A 94 13.84 -7.74 -20.66
CA ASN A 94 13.26 -9.06 -20.86
C ASN A 94 12.50 -9.22 -22.20
N GLU A 95 12.03 -8.12 -22.80
CA GLU A 95 11.39 -8.14 -24.12
C GLU A 95 12.41 -8.21 -25.28
N GLN A 96 13.65 -7.75 -25.08
CA GLN A 96 14.70 -7.81 -26.11
C GLN A 96 15.40 -9.17 -26.18
N ASP A 97 15.40 -9.96 -25.10
CA ASP A 97 16.06 -11.27 -25.01
C ASP A 97 15.19 -12.45 -25.53
N THR A 98 14.00 -12.19 -26.08
CA THR A 98 13.06 -13.23 -26.57
C THR A 98 12.90 -13.30 -28.10
N ASN A 99 13.78 -12.66 -28.88
CA ASN A 99 13.84 -12.81 -30.35
C ASN A 99 15.17 -13.40 -30.84
#